data_AF-A0A517VEX1-F1
#
_entry.id   AF-A0A517VEX1-F1
#
_cell.length_a   1.000
_cell.length_b   1.000
_cell.length_c   1.000
_cell.angle_alpha   90.00
_cell.angle_beta   90.00
_cell.angle_gamma   90.00
#
_symmetry.space_group_name_H-M   'P 1'
#
loop_
_entity.id
_entity.type
_entity.pdbx_description
1 polymer ?
#
loop_
_entity_poly.entity_id
_entity_poly.type
_entity_poly.pdbx_seq_one_letter_code
_entity_poly.pdbx_strand_id
1 'polypeptide(L)'
;MPFLPEASYREFHLRGAINVPLGDCFEEQIRKEIPDKNQTIIVYSLNFECKISEQAMQWLLKLGYHSVYDYEPGKIDWYAAKLPIKHGASKSSSPEKEQGFLSFIE
;
A
#
# COMPACT_ATOMS: atom_id res chain seq x y z
N MET A 1 -8.90 11.89 0.78
CA MET A 1 -8.67 10.88 1.84
C MET A 1 -7.64 9.91 1.31
N PRO A 2 -6.50 9.66 2.00
CA PRO A 2 -5.41 8.87 1.44
C PRO A 2 -5.74 7.37 1.40
N PHE A 3 -5.28 6.73 0.31
CA PHE A 3 -5.56 5.36 -0.13
C PHE A 3 -5.22 4.25 0.86
N LEU A 4 -4.26 4.53 1.76
CA LEU A 4 -4.09 3.90 3.06
C LEU A 4 -3.65 5.03 3.98
N PRO A 5 -4.17 5.17 5.20
CA PRO A 5 -3.52 6.00 6.20
C PRO A 5 -2.05 5.58 6.25
N GLU A 6 -1.11 6.53 6.28
CA GLU A 6 0.34 6.23 6.33
C GLU A 6 0.67 5.17 7.39
N ALA A 7 -0.08 5.18 8.50
CA ALA A 7 -0.05 4.16 9.55
C ALA A 7 -0.25 2.72 9.02
N SER A 8 -1.21 2.46 8.13
CA SER A 8 -1.45 1.12 7.59
C SER A 8 -0.34 0.67 6.64
N TYR A 9 0.21 1.55 5.79
CA TYR A 9 1.37 1.20 4.96
C TYR A 9 2.63 0.94 5.81
N ARG A 10 2.80 1.73 6.88
CA ARG A 10 3.93 1.59 7.81
C ARG A 10 3.83 0.34 8.67
N GLU A 11 2.62 -0.06 9.05
CA GLU A 11 2.37 -1.33 9.72
C GLU A 11 2.94 -2.48 8.89
N PHE A 12 2.52 -2.63 7.63
CA PHE A 12 3.20 -3.44 6.62
C PHE A 12 2.67 -3.16 5.22
N HIS A 13 3.50 -3.45 4.22
CA HIS A 13 3.20 -3.38 2.79
C HIS A 13 3.90 -4.51 2.03
N LEU A 14 3.47 -4.78 0.79
CA LEU A 14 4.11 -5.77 -0.07
C LEU A 14 5.56 -5.37 -0.36
N ARG A 15 6.49 -6.33 -0.35
CA ARG A 15 7.91 -6.05 -0.61
C ARG A 15 8.09 -5.42 -2.00
N GLY A 16 8.61 -4.18 -2.03
CA GLY A 16 8.85 -3.46 -3.28
C GLY A 16 7.70 -2.55 -3.72
N ALA A 17 6.59 -2.53 -2.98
CA ALA A 17 5.54 -1.56 -3.18
C ALA A 17 6.04 -0.13 -2.92
N ILE A 18 5.49 0.81 -3.66
CA ILE A 18 5.61 2.25 -3.41
C ILE A 18 4.27 2.77 -2.88
N ASN A 19 4.31 3.69 -1.93
CA ASN A 19 3.09 4.31 -1.41
C ASN A 19 2.75 5.56 -2.22
N VAL A 20 1.66 5.51 -3.00
CA VAL A 20 1.16 6.64 -3.78
C VAL A 20 -0.31 6.89 -3.41
N PRO A 21 -0.60 7.82 -2.48
CA PRO A 21 -1.97 8.11 -2.07
C PRO A 21 -2.80 8.73 -3.18
N LEU A 22 -4.05 8.28 -3.36
CA LEU A 22 -5.03 9.01 -4.18
C LEU A 22 -5.35 10.37 -3.54
N GLY A 23 -5.10 11.43 -4.30
CA GLY A 23 -5.28 12.82 -3.91
C GLY A 23 -4.73 13.75 -4.98
N ASP A 24 -4.64 15.03 -4.67
CA ASP A 24 -4.28 16.08 -5.65
C ASP A 24 -2.92 15.86 -6.31
N CYS A 25 -1.96 15.25 -5.59
CA CYS A 25 -0.61 14.98 -6.08
C CYS A 25 -0.44 13.61 -6.77
N PHE A 26 -1.51 12.80 -6.90
CA PHE A 26 -1.41 11.42 -7.39
C PHE A 26 -0.78 11.35 -8.78
N GLU A 27 -1.27 12.17 -9.72
CA GLU A 27 -0.79 12.16 -11.09
C GLU A 27 0.68 12.57 -11.20
N GLU A 28 1.09 13.62 -10.50
CA GLU A 28 2.49 14.07 -10.49
C GLU A 28 3.42 12.99 -9.92
N GLN A 29 3.01 12.36 -8.81
CA GLN A 29 3.80 11.31 -8.18
C GLN A 29 3.89 10.08 -9.08
N ILE A 30 2.79 9.65 -9.71
CA ILE A 30 2.80 8.54 -10.67
C ILE A 30 3.74 8.81 -11.84
N ARG A 31 3.70 10.00 -12.44
CA ARG A 31 4.58 10.36 -13.55
C ARG A 31 6.06 10.36 -13.16
N LYS A 32 6.36 10.71 -11.91
CA LYS A 32 7.72 10.71 -11.36
C LYS A 32 8.23 9.29 -11.07
N GLU A 33 7.41 8.46 -10.42
CA GLU A 33 7.80 7.11 -10.00
C GLU A 33 7.73 6.10 -11.15
N ILE A 34 6.79 6.27 -12.08
CA ILE A 34 6.50 5.35 -13.18
C ILE A 34 6.43 6.14 -14.51
N PRO A 35 7.56 6.65 -15.04
CA PRO A 35 7.56 7.44 -16.27
C PRO A 35 7.21 6.63 -17.52
N ASP A 36 7.43 5.30 -17.51
CA ASP A 36 7.09 4.41 -18.61
C ASP A 36 5.62 3.94 -18.52
N LYS A 37 4.80 4.33 -19.49
CA LYS A 37 3.38 3.96 -19.57
C LYS A 37 3.11 2.51 -19.96
N ASN A 38 4.14 1.80 -20.44
CA ASN A 38 4.05 0.38 -20.79
C ASN A 38 4.43 -0.53 -19.63
N GLN A 39 4.96 0.03 -18.54
CA GLN A 39 5.30 -0.75 -17.35
C GLN A 39 4.05 -1.41 -16.77
N THR A 40 4.17 -2.67 -16.40
CA THR A 40 3.12 -3.38 -15.67
C THR A 40 2.99 -2.82 -14.26
N ILE A 41 1.79 -2.38 -13.90
CA ILE A 41 1.45 -1.84 -12.59
C ILE A 41 0.44 -2.78 -11.93
N ILE A 42 0.73 -3.18 -10.71
CA ILE A 42 -0.21 -3.89 -9.85
C ILE A 42 -0.60 -2.95 -8.72
N VAL A 43 -1.88 -2.62 -8.62
CA VAL A 43 -2.44 -1.89 -7.49
C VAL A 43 -3.09 -2.86 -6.51
N TYR A 44 -3.08 -2.53 -5.23
CA TYR A 44 -3.72 -3.34 -4.19
C TYR A 44 -4.17 -2.43 -3.06
N SER A 45 -5.22 -2.81 -2.35
CA SER A 45 -5.75 -2.09 -1.19
C SER A 45 -5.68 -2.95 0.08
N LEU A 46 -6.51 -2.67 1.08
CA LEU A 46 -6.54 -3.44 2.32
C LEU A 46 -7.06 -4.87 2.11
N ASN A 47 -8.23 -4.99 1.46
CA ASN A 47 -9.01 -6.21 1.27
C ASN A 47 -10.12 -5.97 0.21
N PHE A 48 -10.94 -6.99 -0.06
CA PHE A 48 -12.07 -6.95 -0.99
C PHE A 48 -13.11 -5.83 -0.73
N GLU A 49 -13.26 -5.37 0.52
CA GLU A 49 -14.21 -4.30 0.85
C GLU A 49 -13.66 -2.91 0.48
N CYS A 50 -12.36 -2.81 0.25
CA CYS A 50 -11.65 -1.57 0.00
C CYS A 50 -11.51 -1.27 -1.50
N LYS A 51 -12.48 -0.54 -2.05
CA LYS A 51 -12.55 -0.17 -3.49
C LYS A 51 -11.55 0.89 -3.95
N ILE A 52 -10.49 1.13 -3.19
CA ILE A 52 -9.57 2.21 -3.50
C ILE A 52 -8.60 1.78 -4.60
N SER A 53 -8.15 0.51 -4.61
CA SER A 53 -7.30 -0.04 -5.68
C SER A 53 -7.97 0.04 -7.04
N GLU A 54 -9.25 -0.32 -7.13
CA GLU A 54 -10.06 -0.15 -8.33
C GLU A 54 -10.07 1.30 -8.83
N GLN A 55 -10.27 2.28 -7.94
CA GLN A 55 -10.21 3.70 -8.31
C GLN A 55 -8.84 4.10 -8.84
N ALA A 56 -7.75 3.66 -8.19
CA ALA A 56 -6.40 3.95 -8.65
C ALA A 56 -6.11 3.33 -10.01
N MET A 57 -6.56 2.10 -10.26
CA MET A 57 -6.49 1.47 -11.58
C MET A 57 -7.19 2.32 -12.64
N GLN A 58 -8.43 2.77 -12.38
CA GLN A 58 -9.17 3.61 -13.32
C GLN A 58 -8.45 4.94 -13.61
N TRP A 59 -7.83 5.56 -12.60
CA TRP A 59 -7.02 6.75 -12.81
C TRP A 59 -5.78 6.49 -13.65
N LEU A 60 -5.04 5.42 -13.40
CA LEU A 60 -3.86 5.03 -14.19
C LEU A 60 -4.23 4.76 -15.65
N LEU A 61 -5.33 4.04 -15.91
CA LEU A 61 -5.83 3.82 -17.26
C LEU A 61 -6.15 5.15 -17.97
N LYS A 62 -6.80 6.10 -17.28
CA LYS A 62 -7.07 7.45 -17.81
C LYS A 62 -5.81 8.26 -18.11
N LEU A 63 -4.74 8.05 -17.35
CA LEU A 63 -3.43 8.67 -17.59
C LEU A 63 -2.67 8.03 -18.77
N GLY A 64 -3.21 6.94 -19.34
CA GLY A 64 -2.66 6.24 -20.50
C GLY A 64 -1.69 5.12 -20.16
N TYR A 65 -1.73 4.59 -18.93
CA TYR A 65 -1.05 3.34 -18.61
C TYR A 65 -1.87 2.18 -19.16
N HIS A 66 -1.21 1.22 -19.81
CA HIS A 66 -1.92 0.16 -20.56
C HIS A 66 -2.03 -1.16 -19.77
N SER A 67 -1.04 -1.43 -18.91
CA SER A 67 -0.87 -2.71 -18.23
C SER A 67 -1.09 -2.55 -16.73
N VAL A 68 -2.33 -2.25 -16.34
CA VAL A 68 -2.70 -2.01 -14.94
C VAL A 68 -3.62 -3.13 -14.45
N TYR A 69 -3.27 -3.74 -13.31
CA TYR A 69 -4.00 -4.85 -12.72
C TYR A 69 -4.33 -4.55 -11.26
N ASP A 70 -5.54 -4.92 -10.82
CA ASP A 70 -5.94 -4.87 -9.42
C ASP A 70 -5.75 -6.23 -8.75
N TYR A 71 -5.02 -6.26 -7.64
CA TYR A 71 -4.98 -7.39 -6.73
C TYR A 71 -6.04 -7.19 -5.65
N GLU A 72 -7.28 -7.55 -6.02
CA GLU A 72 -8.50 -7.37 -5.22
C GLU A 72 -8.44 -7.95 -3.78
N PRO A 73 -7.79 -9.11 -3.51
CA PRO A 73 -7.72 -9.65 -2.15
C PRO A 73 -6.99 -8.74 -1.16
N GLY A 74 -6.13 -7.84 -1.65
CA GLY A 74 -5.44 -6.83 -0.85
C GLY A 74 -4.33 -7.36 0.03
N LYS A 75 -3.74 -6.46 0.83
CA LYS A 75 -2.54 -6.78 1.62
C LYS A 75 -2.80 -7.79 2.75
N ILE A 76 -4.04 -7.90 3.24
CA ILE A 76 -4.40 -8.88 4.29
C ILE A 76 -4.27 -10.30 3.74
N ASP A 77 -4.75 -10.55 2.53
CA ASP A 77 -4.63 -11.86 1.86
C ASP A 77 -3.15 -12.22 1.62
N TRP A 78 -2.36 -11.27 1.09
CA TRP A 78 -0.93 -11.44 0.88
C TRP A 78 -0.18 -11.83 2.17
N TYR A 79 -0.53 -11.17 3.28
CA TYR A 79 0.03 -11.47 4.59
C TYR A 79 -0.42 -12.86 5.08
N ALA A 80 -1.70 -13.20 4.95
CA ALA A 80 -2.23 -14.51 5.33
C ALA A 80 -1.57 -15.66 4.53
N ALA A 81 -1.22 -15.40 3.26
CA ALA A 81 -0.47 -16.31 2.41
C ALA A 81 1.02 -16.45 2.79
N LYS A 82 1.48 -15.74 3.85
CA LYS A 82 2.87 -15.72 4.34
C LYS A 82 3.87 -15.31 3.26
N LEU A 83 3.43 -14.48 2.33
CA LEU A 83 4.27 -13.95 1.27
C LEU A 83 5.14 -12.79 1.81
N PRO A 84 6.24 -12.43 1.11
CA PRO A 84 7.17 -11.42 1.59
C PRO A 84 6.51 -10.05 1.77
N ILE A 85 6.61 -9.49 2.98
CA ILE A 85 6.20 -8.13 3.33
C ILE A 85 7.40 -7.28 3.76
N LYS A 86 7.19 -5.96 3.83
CA LYS A 86 8.07 -5.00 4.48
C LYS A 86 7.27 -4.19 5.49
N HIS A 87 7.88 -3.88 6.62
CA HIS A 87 7.38 -2.88 7.56
C HIS A 87 7.95 -1.51 7.15
N GLY A 88 7.15 -0.45 7.25
CA GLY A 88 7.66 0.89 7.06
C GLY A 88 8.64 1.26 8.17
N ALA A 89 9.51 2.25 7.92
CA ALA A 89 10.36 2.77 8.99
C ALA A 89 9.46 3.28 10.13
N SER A 90 9.61 2.66 11.30
CA SER A 90 9.24 3.29 12.56
C SER A 90 10.11 4.55 12.68
N LYS A 91 9.55 5.75 12.49
CA LYS A 91 10.07 6.89 13.24
C LYS A 91 9.83 6.51 14.70
N SER A 92 10.88 6.08 15.37
CA SER A 92 10.92 5.83 16.79
C SER A 92 10.57 7.13 17.51
N SER A 93 9.33 7.24 17.98
CA SER A 93 8.99 8.07 19.13
C SER A 93 8.58 7.11 20.24
N SER A 94 9.54 6.69 21.05
CA SER A 94 9.27 6.06 22.36
C SER A 94 8.66 7.11 23.32
N PRO A 95 8.14 6.73 24.50
CA PRO A 95 7.16 5.67 24.79
C PRO A 95 6.03 6.22 25.71
N GLU A 96 4.75 5.83 25.55
CA GLU A 96 3.79 6.03 26.65
C GLU A 96 2.60 5.05 26.66
N LYS A 97 2.61 4.16 27.68
CA LYS A 97 1.52 3.61 28.53
C LYS A 97 0.18 3.29 27.82
N GLU A 98 -0.23 2.03 27.71
CA GLU A 98 -0.71 1.20 28.82
C GLU A 98 -0.44 -0.29 28.60
N GLN A 99 -0.21 -0.97 29.72
CA GLN A 99 0.28 -2.34 29.83
C GLN A 99 -0.88 -3.33 29.86
N GLY A 100 -0.70 -4.45 29.14
CA GLY A 100 -1.55 -5.63 29.28
C GLY A 100 -1.28 -6.66 28.20
N PHE A 101 -0.11 -7.32 28.23
CA PHE A 101 0.05 -8.78 28.29
C PHE A 101 1.53 -9.16 28.08
N LEU A 102 2.02 -9.94 29.03
CA LEU A 102 3.36 -10.55 29.09
C LEU A 102 3.51 -11.64 28.03
N SER A 103 4.69 -11.76 27.43
CA SER A 103 5.24 -13.07 27.10
C SER A 103 6.77 -13.06 27.28
N PHE A 104 7.24 -13.95 28.14
CA PHE A 104 8.65 -14.30 28.36
C PHE A 104 9.05 -15.43 27.41
N ILE A 105 10.24 -15.32 26.82
CA ILE A 105 11.12 -16.39 26.32
C ILE A 105 12.52 -15.73 26.30
N GLU A 106 13.57 -16.15 26.99
CA GLU A 106 13.99 -17.44 27.59
C GLU A 106 13.52 -17.75 29.02
#